data_AF-A0A662H1L4-F1
#
_entry.id   AF-A0A662H1L4-F1
#
_cell.length_a   1.000
_cell.length_b   1.000
_cell.length_c   1.000
_cell.angle_alpha   90.00
_cell.angle_beta   90.00
_cell.angle_gamma   90.00
#
_symmetry.space_group_name_H-M   'P 1'
#
loop_
_entity.id
_entity.type
_entity.pdbx_description
1 polymer ?
#
loop_
_entity_poly.entity_id
_entity_poly.type
_entity_poly.pdbx_seq_one_letter_code
_entity_poly.pdbx_strand_id
1 'polypeptide(L)' 'MSTRPVEAGGIKTGSFIVIDGEPCRVVEVEKSKPGKHGSAKARIVAIGLFDNVKRSI' A
#
# COMPACT_ATOMS: atom_id res chain seq x y z
N MET A 1 -11.18 12.00 -12.39
CA MET A 1 -9.97 11.83 -11.56
C MET A 1 -9.11 10.76 -12.19
N SER A 2 -7.80 10.96 -12.27
CA SER A 2 -6.88 9.97 -12.85
C SER A 2 -6.05 9.34 -11.73
N THR A 3 -6.09 8.01 -11.63
CA THR A 3 -5.20 7.24 -10.76
C THR A 3 -4.04 6.72 -11.59
N ARG A 4 -2.81 6.82 -11.08
CA ARG A 4 -1.64 6.24 -11.75
C ARG A 4 -1.25 4.92 -11.08
N PRO A 5 -1.27 3.79 -11.80
CA PRO A 5 -0.78 2.54 -11.25
C PRO A 5 0.73 2.63 -11.00
N VAL A 6 1.18 2.04 -9.90
CA VAL A 6 2.58 1.95 -9.51
C VAL A 6 2.84 0.58 -8.92
N GLU A 7 4.08 0.10 -9.00
CA GLU A 7 4.44 -1.18 -8.38
C GLU A 7 4.43 -1.08 -6.86
N ALA A 8 3.88 -2.10 -6.19
CA ALA A 8 3.81 -2.17 -4.72
C ALA A 8 5.19 -2.05 -4.05
N GLY A 9 6.26 -2.52 -4.72
CA GLY A 9 7.63 -2.39 -4.23
C GLY A 9 8.14 -0.94 -4.12
N GLY A 10 7.57 -0.04 -4.93
CA GLY A 10 7.90 1.40 -4.95
C GLY A 10 7.16 2.22 -3.90
N ILE A 11 6.14 1.67 -3.24
CA ILE A 11 5.36 2.37 -2.22
C ILE A 11 6.20 2.57 -0.95
N LYS A 12 6.08 3.76 -0.35
CA LYS A 12 6.73 4.15 0.90
C LYS A 12 5.72 4.75 1.87
N THR A 13 6.00 4.72 3.16
CA THR A 13 5.23 5.44 4.18
C THR A 13 5.06 6.92 3.80
N GLY A 14 3.85 7.46 4.00
CA GLY A 14 3.47 8.80 3.59
C GLY A 14 2.99 8.92 2.14
N SER A 15 3.13 7.87 1.32
CA SER A 15 2.54 7.83 -0.02
C SER A 15 1.02 7.78 0.04
N PHE A 16 0.37 8.24 -1.03
CA PHE A 16 -1.08 8.15 -1.19
C PHE A 16 -1.42 7.06 -2.22
N ILE A 17 -2.32 6.16 -1.85
CA ILE A 17 -2.80 5.08 -2.70
C ILE A 17 -4.31 4.96 -2.58
N VAL A 18 -4.97 4.35 -3.55
CA VAL A 18 -6.41 4.08 -3.49
C VAL A 18 -6.61 2.60 -3.14
N ILE A 19 -7.40 2.33 -2.10
CA ILE A 19 -7.79 0.97 -1.69
C ILE A 19 -9.31 0.90 -1.69
N ASP A 20 -9.88 0.00 -2.49
CA ASP A 20 -11.33 -0.19 -2.63
C ASP A 20 -12.12 1.11 -2.94
N GLY A 21 -11.52 2.00 -3.73
CA GLY A 21 -12.10 3.29 -4.11
C GLY A 21 -11.88 4.43 -3.11
N GLU A 22 -11.33 4.15 -1.92
CA GLU A 22 -11.02 5.16 -0.90
C GLU A 22 -9.55 5.59 -1.02
N PRO A 23 -9.25 6.90 -1.17
CA PRO A 23 -7.89 7.38 -1.08
C PRO A 23 -7.38 7.24 0.37
N CYS A 24 -6.22 6.61 0.51
CA CYS A 24 -5.61 6.28 1.78
C CYS A 24 -4.18 6.84 1.87
N ARG A 25 -3.78 7.28 3.06
CA ARG A 25 -2.39 7.58 3.39
C ARG A 25 -1.71 6.33 3.94
N VAL A 26 -0.60 5.93 3.34
CA VAL A 26 0.19 4.78 3.80
C VAL A 26 0.90 5.14 5.11
N VAL A 27 0.69 4.32 6.13
CA VAL A 27 1.30 4.49 7.46
C VAL A 27 2.40 3.47 7.74
N GLU A 28 2.38 2.33 7.05
CA GLU A 28 3.36 1.25 7.23
C GLU A 28 3.54 0.48 5.92
N VAL A 29 4.78 0.08 5.63
CA VAL A 29 5.12 -0.81 4.52
C VAL A 29 6.11 -1.84 5.01
N GLU A 30 5.71 -3.10 4.99
CA GLU A 30 6.57 -4.24 5.32
C GLU A 30 6.93 -4.98 4.03
N LYS A 31 8.19 -5.38 3.88
CA LYS A 31 8.70 -6.11 2.72
C LYS A 31 9.28 -7.44 3.17
N SER A 32 8.89 -8.52 2.51
CA SER A 32 9.39 -9.86 2.83
C SER A 32 9.75 -10.65 1.57
N LYS A 33 10.66 -11.62 1.71
CA LYS A 33 11.04 -12.56 0.66
C LYS A 33 11.03 -13.97 1.24
N PRO A 34 9.85 -14.63 1.31
CA PRO A 34 9.68 -15.88 2.06
C PRO A 34 10.42 -17.08 1.42
N GLY A 35 10.67 -17.04 0.10
CA GLY A 35 11.40 -18.09 -0.61
C GLY A 35 12.70 -17.56 -1.21
N LYS A 36 13.74 -18.39 -1.25
CA LYS A 36 15.05 -18.08 -1.87
C LYS A 36 14.91 -17.59 -3.32
N HIS A 37 14.05 -18.26 -4.09
CA HIS A 37 13.73 -17.95 -5.49
C HIS A 37 12.36 -17.27 -5.68
N GLY A 38 11.64 -16.96 -4.58
CA GLY A 38 10.34 -16.32 -4.64
C GLY A 38 10.44 -14.81 -4.87
N SER A 39 9.36 -14.23 -5.39
CA SER A 39 9.21 -12.78 -5.51
C SER A 39 9.13 -12.11 -4.14
N ALA A 40 9.61 -10.88 -4.06
CA ALA A 40 9.37 -10.04 -2.89
C ALA A 40 7.86 -9.77 -2.76
N LYS A 41 7.38 -9.76 -1.52
CA LYS A 41 6.02 -9.40 -1.14
C LYS A 41 6.08 -8.08 -0.39
N ALA A 42 5.03 -7.27 -0.52
CA ALA A 42 4.85 -6.06 0.25
C ALA A 42 3.51 -6.15 0.97
N ARG A 43 3.51 -5.89 2.27
CA ARG A 43 2.30 -5.69 3.06
C ARG A 43 2.20 -4.20 3.37
N ILE A 44 1.11 -3.57 2.95
CA ILE A 44 0.91 -2.13 3.05
C ILE A 44 -0.25 -1.89 4.01
N VAL A 45 -0.03 -1.04 5.01
CA VAL A 45 -1.08 -0.58 5.91
C VAL A 45 -1.33 0.90 5.64
N ALA A 46 -2.59 1.27 5.46
CA ALA A 46 -2.99 2.63 5.14
C ALA A 46 -4.26 3.03 5.90
N ILE A 47 -4.49 4.33 6.02
CA ILE A 47 -5.67 4.92 6.66
C ILE A 47 -6.42 5.75 5.62
N GLY A 48 -7.72 5.53 5.47
CA GLY A 48 -8.57 6.31 4.56
C GLY A 48 -8.63 7.78 4.96
N LEU A 49 -8.56 8.67 3.98
CA LEU A 49 -8.52 10.11 4.24
C LEU A 49 -9.86 10.66 4.70
N PHE A 50 -10.98 10.09 4.23
CA PHE A 50 -12.31 10.61 4.55
C PHE A 50 -13.00 9.79 5.64
N ASP A 51 -12.80 8.47 5.63
CA ASP A 51 -13.47 7.57 6.59
C ASP A 51 -12.61 7.21 7.82
N ASN A 52 -11.32 7.55 7.83
CA ASN A 52 -10.35 7.16 8.86
C ASN A 52 -10.27 5.64 9.12
N VAL A 53 -10.73 4.81 8.20
CA VAL A 53 -10.71 3.36 8.34
C VAL A 53 -9.33 2.83 7.97
N LYS A 54 -8.76 2.01 8.85
CA LYS A 54 -7.48 1.32 8.64
C LYS A 54 -7.68 0.14 7.69
N ARG A 55 -6.85 0.07 6.65
CA ARG A 55 -6.86 -0.98 5.61
C ARG A 55 -5.48 -1.61 5.49
N SER A 56 -5.43 -2.90 5.12
CA SER A 56 -4.17 -3.58 4.80
C SER A 56 -4.28 -4.46 3.57
N ILE A 57 -3.28 -4.39 2.70
CA ILE A 57 -3.14 -5.19 1.46
C ILE A 57 -1.76 -5.83 1.35
#